data_AF-A0A956R0U4-F1
#
_entry.id   AF-A0A956R0U4-F1
#
_cell.length_a   1.000
_cell.length_b   1.000
_cell.length_c   1.000
_cell.angle_alpha   90.00
_cell.angle_beta   90.00
_cell.angle_gamma   90.00
#
_symmetry.space_group_name_H-M   'P 1'
#
loop_
_entity.id
_entity.type
_entity.pdbx_description
1 polymer ?
#
loop_
_entity_poly.entity_id
_entity_poly.type
_entity_poly.pdbx_seq_one_letter_code
_entity_poly.pdbx_strand_id
1 'polypeptide(L)'
;AGRSRRGDLNLGGYRVSAFTLHDEDFDGTGPFAGDGRTRPTQQLRMRFELSTPEGARWRSNCVAQRRQPPDHDLAAAVDELRDEIALRCELEGPLPSETRWVLTVDGDLGNNLLGRLQLEGEDSLQVVEIVMWHQLLDLTKRHMPASLALIRSDALPQSPGGGSSHTAAALILDSPERAWLARELDVDQRGLAMVALLSLRLLPLGFDS
;
A
#
# COMPACT_ATOMS: atom_id res chain seq x y z
N ALA A 1 -8.71 22.53 8.85
CA ALA A 1 -9.05 21.80 10.10
C ALA A 1 -9.17 20.32 9.75
N GLY A 2 -8.14 19.52 10.05
CA GLY A 2 -8.05 18.13 9.61
C GLY A 2 -9.09 17.22 10.28
N ARG A 3 -9.67 16.30 9.51
CA ARG A 3 -10.49 15.21 10.06
C ARG A 3 -9.55 14.15 10.64
N SER A 4 -9.87 13.62 11.83
CA SER A 4 -9.13 12.53 12.45
C SER A 4 -10.04 11.32 12.64
N ARG A 5 -9.59 10.14 12.20
CA ARG A 5 -10.27 8.86 12.42
C ARG A 5 -9.48 8.02 13.41
N ARG A 6 -10.18 7.37 14.34
CA ARG A 6 -9.64 6.43 15.34
C ARG A 6 -10.46 5.15 15.34
N GLY A 7 -9.84 4.01 15.62
CA GLY A 7 -10.53 2.72 15.74
C GLY A 7 -9.59 1.54 15.89
N ASP A 8 -10.13 0.42 16.36
CA ASP A 8 -9.47 -0.89 16.36
C ASP A 8 -10.11 -1.76 15.27
N LEU A 9 -9.32 -2.62 14.62
CA LEU A 9 -9.78 -3.59 13.60
C LEU A 9 -9.21 -4.97 13.91
N ASN A 10 -10.04 -6.03 13.81
CA ASN A 10 -9.63 -7.42 14.03
C ASN A 10 -9.85 -8.26 12.78
N LEU A 11 -8.86 -9.06 12.39
CA LEU A 11 -8.85 -9.86 11.16
C LEU A 11 -8.17 -11.20 11.40
N GLY A 12 -8.92 -12.29 11.59
CA GLY A 12 -8.34 -13.64 11.66
C GLY A 12 -7.23 -13.84 12.71
N GLY A 13 -7.28 -13.10 13.83
CA GLY A 13 -6.25 -13.10 14.88
C GLY A 13 -5.24 -11.96 14.80
N TYR A 14 -5.20 -11.23 13.69
CA TYR A 14 -4.50 -9.95 13.59
C TYR A 14 -5.33 -8.83 14.20
N ARG A 15 -4.69 -7.93 14.95
CA ARG A 15 -5.35 -6.78 15.56
C ARG A 15 -4.63 -5.48 15.24
N VAL A 16 -5.32 -4.57 14.58
CA VAL A 16 -4.90 -3.18 14.41
C VAL A 16 -5.36 -2.38 15.63
N SER A 17 -4.45 -1.60 16.18
CA SER A 17 -4.68 -0.71 17.32
C SER A 17 -3.89 0.59 17.14
N ALA A 18 -4.15 1.56 18.01
CA ALA A 18 -3.50 2.88 17.98
C ALA A 18 -3.56 3.55 16.58
N PHE A 19 -4.62 3.26 15.83
CA PHE A 19 -4.82 3.82 14.49
C PHE A 19 -5.12 5.31 14.57
N THR A 20 -4.37 6.07 13.80
CA THR A 20 -4.55 7.50 13.58
C THR A 20 -4.40 7.79 12.10
N LEU A 21 -5.29 8.63 11.58
CA LEU A 21 -5.23 9.17 10.24
C LEU A 21 -5.49 10.67 10.33
N HIS A 22 -4.62 11.47 9.71
CA HIS A 22 -4.67 12.91 9.68
C HIS A 22 -4.61 13.40 8.24
N ASP A 23 -5.53 14.28 7.88
CA ASP A 23 -5.45 15.08 6.65
C ASP A 23 -4.68 16.36 6.98
N GLU A 24 -3.55 16.56 6.31
CA GLU A 24 -2.60 17.63 6.55
C GLU A 24 -2.45 18.53 5.32
N ASP A 25 -2.19 19.80 5.56
CA ASP A 25 -1.77 20.70 4.49
C ASP A 25 -0.35 20.33 4.04
N PHE A 26 -0.09 20.33 2.73
CA PHE A 26 1.26 20.10 2.21
C PHE A 26 2.11 21.37 2.39
N ASP A 27 3.12 21.29 3.25
CA ASP A 27 4.04 22.38 3.55
C ASP A 27 5.25 22.46 2.60
N GLY A 28 5.30 21.59 1.57
CA GLY A 28 6.43 21.50 0.65
C GLY A 28 7.58 20.62 1.14
N THR A 29 7.44 19.94 2.29
CA THR A 29 8.46 19.05 2.85
C THR A 29 8.00 17.59 2.91
N GLY A 30 8.93 16.66 3.11
CA GLY A 30 8.65 15.22 3.28
C GLY A 30 9.09 14.35 2.09
N PRO A 31 8.69 13.07 2.07
CA PRO A 31 9.24 12.09 1.13
C PRO A 31 8.87 12.31 -0.34
N PHE A 32 7.92 13.21 -0.61
CA PHE A 32 7.47 13.58 -1.96
C PHE A 32 7.81 15.03 -2.33
N ALA A 33 8.54 15.74 -1.46
CA ALA A 33 9.01 17.08 -1.75
C ALA A 33 10.04 17.03 -2.90
N GLY A 34 9.71 17.65 -4.04
CA GLY A 34 10.64 17.79 -5.16
C GLY A 34 10.14 17.28 -6.51
N ASP A 35 8.99 16.59 -6.57
CA ASP A 35 8.47 16.13 -7.86
C ASP A 35 8.06 17.31 -8.76
N GLY A 36 7.79 18.49 -8.17
CA GLY A 36 7.75 19.82 -8.82
C GLY A 36 6.69 20.02 -9.91
N ARG A 37 6.03 18.93 -10.32
CA ARG A 37 5.14 18.86 -11.47
C ARG A 37 3.68 19.03 -11.08
N THR A 38 3.29 18.61 -9.87
CA THR A 38 1.88 18.58 -9.46
C THR A 38 1.71 19.08 -8.04
N ARG A 39 0.70 19.92 -7.81
CA ARG A 39 0.32 20.37 -6.47
C ARG A 39 -0.53 19.26 -5.84
N PRO A 40 -0.20 18.74 -4.65
CA PRO A 40 -1.05 17.77 -3.99
C PRO A 40 -2.40 18.40 -3.65
N THR A 41 -3.47 17.67 -3.95
CA THR A 41 -4.83 18.01 -3.54
C THR A 41 -5.15 17.51 -2.15
N GLN A 42 -4.45 16.46 -1.71
CA GLN A 42 -4.58 15.88 -0.38
C GLN A 42 -3.24 15.31 0.09
N GLN A 43 -2.94 15.47 1.38
CA GLN A 43 -1.85 14.76 2.05
C GLN A 43 -2.38 14.08 3.31
N LEU A 44 -2.10 12.79 3.43
CA LEU A 44 -2.52 11.97 4.54
C LEU A 44 -1.31 11.47 5.32
N ARG A 45 -1.38 11.58 6.65
CA ARG A 45 -0.47 10.86 7.55
C ARG A 45 -1.24 9.83 8.33
N MET A 46 -0.75 8.60 8.30
CA MET A 46 -1.36 7.48 8.99
C MET A 46 -0.34 6.79 9.88
N ARG A 47 -0.78 6.37 11.06
CA ARG A 47 -0.02 5.48 11.93
C ARG A 47 -0.93 4.43 12.53
N PHE A 48 -0.43 3.21 12.67
CA PHE A 48 -1.08 2.16 13.46
C PHE A 48 -0.08 1.15 14.00
N GLU A 49 -0.54 0.34 14.96
CA GLU A 49 0.17 -0.85 15.44
C GLU A 49 -0.62 -2.10 15.07
N LEU A 50 0.07 -3.13 14.59
CA LEU A 50 -0.48 -4.45 14.29
C LEU A 50 0.06 -5.46 15.28
N SER A 51 -0.82 -6.17 15.97
CA SER A 51 -0.48 -7.39 16.72
C SER A 51 -0.81 -8.62 15.87
N THR A 52 0.12 -9.58 15.79
CA THR A 52 -0.10 -10.85 15.08
C THR A 52 -0.67 -11.92 16.03
N PRO A 53 -1.26 -13.01 15.49
CA PRO A 53 -1.71 -14.15 16.30
C PRO A 53 -0.61 -14.75 17.20
N GLU A 54 0.64 -14.69 16.76
CA GLU A 54 1.83 -15.19 17.45
C GLU A 54 2.36 -14.22 18.52
N GLY A 55 1.72 -13.06 18.68
CA GLY A 55 2.08 -12.04 19.68
C GLY A 55 3.15 -11.04 19.23
N ALA A 56 3.63 -11.14 17.98
CA ALA A 56 4.52 -10.14 17.41
C ALA A 56 3.79 -8.79 17.25
N ARG A 57 4.54 -7.69 17.39
CA ARG A 57 4.02 -6.33 17.19
C ARG A 57 4.77 -5.63 16.07
N TRP A 58 4.00 -5.05 15.17
CA TRP A 58 4.48 -4.25 14.06
C TRP A 58 3.95 -2.83 14.18
N ARG A 59 4.71 -1.86 13.69
CA ARG A 59 4.27 -0.47 13.57
C ARG A 59 4.33 -0.04 12.11
N SER A 60 3.37 0.76 11.69
CA SER A 60 3.37 1.40 10.38
C SER A 60 3.21 2.90 10.55
N ASN A 61 4.07 3.65 9.87
CA ASN A 61 3.97 5.10 9.72
C ASN A 61 3.97 5.42 8.23
N CYS A 62 2.86 5.94 7.72
CA CYS A 62 2.68 6.24 6.30
C CYS A 62 2.47 7.72 6.05
N VAL A 63 3.01 8.19 4.93
CA VAL A 63 2.63 9.44 4.28
C VAL A 63 2.11 9.10 2.90
N ALA A 64 0.95 9.63 2.56
CA ALA A 64 0.34 9.47 1.25
C ALA A 64 -0.07 10.82 0.68
N GLN A 65 -0.06 10.94 -0.64
CA GLN A 65 -0.51 12.12 -1.36
C GLN A 65 -1.41 11.71 -2.52
N ARG A 66 -2.43 12.52 -2.76
CA ARG A 66 -3.21 12.53 -4.01
C ARG A 66 -2.88 13.84 -4.73
N ARG A 67 -2.59 13.74 -6.03
CA ARG A 67 -2.09 14.83 -6.86
C ARG A 67 -2.89 14.84 -8.15
N GLN A 68 -3.24 16.02 -8.64
CA GLN A 68 -3.83 16.13 -9.96
C GLN A 68 -2.72 16.22 -11.01
N PRO A 69 -2.89 15.61 -12.20
CA PRO A 69 -1.90 15.64 -13.27
C PRO A 69 -1.71 17.08 -13.80
N PRO A 70 -0.52 17.44 -14.32
CA PRO A 70 -0.18 18.82 -14.67
C PRO A 70 -0.93 19.36 -15.90
N ASP A 71 -1.46 18.47 -16.74
CA ASP A 71 -2.10 18.80 -18.01
C ASP A 71 -3.60 19.08 -17.79
N HIS A 72 -3.90 20.19 -17.11
CA HIS A 72 -5.26 20.62 -16.80
C HIS A 72 -5.93 21.28 -18.01
N ASP A 73 -6.34 20.49 -19.01
CA ASP A 73 -7.39 20.96 -19.91
C ASP A 73 -8.71 21.02 -19.11
N LEU A 74 -9.45 22.14 -19.18
CA LEU A 74 -10.56 22.47 -18.27
C LEU A 74 -11.73 21.46 -18.31
N ALA A 75 -11.76 20.56 -19.29
CA ALA A 75 -12.70 19.44 -19.37
C ALA A 75 -12.31 18.25 -18.46
N ALA A 76 -11.08 18.20 -17.95
CA ALA A 76 -10.53 17.08 -17.17
C ALA A 76 -10.69 17.24 -15.64
N ALA A 77 -11.17 18.40 -15.15
CA ALA A 77 -11.36 18.67 -13.72
C ALA A 77 -12.41 17.76 -13.04
N VAL A 78 -13.12 16.93 -13.80
CA VAL A 78 -14.16 16.01 -13.31
C VAL A 78 -13.67 14.55 -13.29
N ASP A 79 -12.51 14.24 -13.88
CA ASP A 79 -12.04 12.86 -13.96
C ASP A 79 -11.07 12.53 -12.82
N GLU A 80 -11.64 12.25 -11.65
CA GLU A 80 -10.92 11.76 -10.47
C GLU A 80 -10.04 10.52 -10.74
N LEU A 81 -10.32 9.78 -11.82
CA LEU A 81 -9.57 8.60 -12.21
C LEU A 81 -8.18 8.94 -12.77
N ARG A 82 -7.87 10.20 -13.07
CA ARG A 82 -6.52 10.59 -13.55
C ARG A 82 -5.63 11.13 -12.45
N ASP A 83 -6.11 11.11 -11.21
CA ASP A 83 -5.31 11.54 -10.09
C ASP A 83 -4.15 10.57 -9.86
N GLU A 84 -2.97 11.15 -9.65
CA GLU A 84 -1.78 10.44 -9.26
C GLU A 84 -1.81 10.25 -7.74
N ILE A 85 -1.43 9.06 -7.29
CA ILE A 85 -1.19 8.80 -5.88
C ILE A 85 0.29 8.50 -5.65
N ALA A 86 0.77 8.90 -4.47
CA ALA A 86 2.05 8.49 -3.93
C ALA A 86 1.87 8.04 -2.48
N LEU A 87 2.54 6.96 -2.11
CA LEU A 87 2.52 6.38 -0.79
C LEU A 87 3.93 5.94 -0.41
N ARG A 88 4.31 6.25 0.83
CA ARG A 88 5.49 5.73 1.49
C ARG A 88 5.12 5.36 2.92
N CYS A 89 5.37 4.12 3.30
CA CYS A 89 5.25 3.65 4.68
C CYS A 89 6.57 3.11 5.19
N GLU A 90 6.87 3.44 6.43
CA GLU A 90 7.91 2.81 7.23
C GLU A 90 7.26 1.75 8.13
N LEU A 91 7.71 0.51 8.01
CA LEU A 91 7.16 -0.65 8.71
C LEU A 91 8.25 -1.20 9.63
N GLU A 92 7.99 -1.18 10.93
CA GLU A 92 8.94 -1.61 11.96
C GLU A 92 8.46 -2.90 12.61
N GLY A 93 9.33 -3.92 12.64
CA GLY A 93 9.02 -5.25 13.16
C GLY A 93 9.27 -5.44 14.66
N PRO A 94 9.03 -6.66 15.17
CA PRO A 94 9.11 -7.00 16.61
C PRO A 94 10.53 -7.23 17.15
N LEU A 95 11.52 -7.46 16.28
CA LEU A 95 12.91 -7.72 16.66
C LEU A 95 13.61 -6.41 17.10
N PRO A 96 14.71 -6.47 17.88
CA PRO A 96 15.31 -5.28 18.46
C PRO A 96 15.87 -4.33 17.37
N SER A 97 15.10 -3.27 17.12
CA SER A 97 15.51 -1.91 16.77
C SER A 97 16.16 -1.54 15.44
N GLU A 98 16.38 -2.43 14.45
CA GLU A 98 17.03 -1.97 13.19
C GLU A 98 16.39 -2.40 11.87
N THR A 99 15.49 -3.38 11.85
CA THR A 99 14.89 -3.82 10.58
C THR A 99 13.70 -2.93 10.22
N ARG A 100 13.96 -1.87 9.45
CA ARG A 100 12.92 -0.99 8.88
C ARG A 100 12.63 -1.38 7.45
N TRP A 101 11.40 -1.81 7.19
CA TRP A 101 10.91 -2.01 5.84
C TRP A 101 10.29 -0.73 5.31
N VAL A 102 10.48 -0.47 4.02
CA VAL A 102 9.89 0.66 3.32
C VAL A 102 8.96 0.12 2.25
N LEU A 103 7.67 0.45 2.38
CA LEU A 103 6.68 0.26 1.34
C LEU A 103 6.55 1.55 0.55
N THR A 104 6.70 1.49 -0.77
CA THR A 104 6.38 2.61 -1.68
C THR A 104 5.36 2.17 -2.72
N VAL A 105 4.39 3.02 -3.03
CA VAL A 105 3.45 2.85 -4.15
C VAL A 105 3.28 4.20 -4.82
N ASP A 106 3.36 4.24 -6.14
CA ASP A 106 3.19 5.47 -6.91
C ASP A 106 2.56 5.14 -8.26
N GLY A 107 1.66 6.00 -8.74
CA GLY A 107 1.05 5.86 -10.06
C GLY A 107 -0.30 6.54 -10.20
N ASP A 108 -0.92 6.37 -11.35
CA ASP A 108 -2.20 6.95 -11.76
C ASP A 108 -3.37 6.01 -11.42
N LEU A 109 -4.42 6.53 -10.78
CA LEU A 109 -5.61 5.74 -10.36
C LEU A 109 -6.38 5.13 -11.53
N GLY A 110 -6.16 5.64 -12.74
CA GLY A 110 -6.73 5.15 -13.97
C GLY A 110 -6.05 3.86 -14.41
N ASN A 111 -5.00 3.39 -13.73
CA ASN A 111 -4.26 2.16 -14.02
C ASN A 111 -4.09 1.27 -12.77
N ASN A 112 -3.62 0.04 -12.96
CA ASN A 112 -3.13 -0.75 -11.82
C ASN A 112 -1.86 -0.09 -11.30
N LEU A 113 -1.69 -0.10 -9.99
CA LEU A 113 -0.55 0.55 -9.35
C LEU A 113 0.51 -0.47 -9.02
N LEU A 114 1.76 -0.05 -9.15
CA LEU A 114 2.91 -0.84 -8.79
C LEU A 114 3.67 -0.15 -7.67
N GLY A 115 4.22 -0.98 -6.81
CA GLY A 115 4.94 -0.57 -5.64
C GLY A 115 6.02 -1.56 -5.29
N ARG A 116 6.71 -1.24 -4.20
CA ARG A 116 7.88 -1.95 -3.73
C ARG A 116 7.81 -2.07 -2.23
N LEU A 117 8.14 -3.24 -1.73
CA LEU A 117 8.37 -3.48 -0.32
C LEU A 117 9.80 -3.96 -0.17
N GLN A 118 10.63 -3.15 0.46
CA GLN A 118 12.08 -3.37 0.53
C GLN A 118 12.59 -3.13 1.95
N LEU A 119 13.64 -3.85 2.33
CA LEU A 119 14.35 -3.58 3.57
C LEU A 119 15.24 -2.33 3.38
N GLU A 120 15.22 -1.40 4.33
CA GLU A 120 16.04 -0.19 4.27
C GLU A 120 17.54 -0.56 4.23
N GLY A 121 18.22 -0.12 3.17
CA GLY A 121 19.65 -0.41 2.96
C GLY A 121 19.95 -1.72 2.24
N GLU A 122 18.94 -2.49 1.83
CA GLU A 122 19.12 -3.73 1.06
C GLU A 122 18.47 -3.68 -0.32
N ASP A 123 18.96 -4.53 -1.23
CA ASP A 123 18.37 -4.78 -2.56
C ASP A 123 17.23 -5.81 -2.52
N SER A 124 16.85 -6.32 -1.34
CA SER A 124 15.76 -7.28 -1.19
C SER A 124 14.42 -6.60 -1.53
N LEU A 125 13.87 -6.98 -2.68
CA LEU A 125 12.71 -6.32 -3.27
C LEU A 125 11.54 -7.29 -3.42
N GLN A 126 10.42 -6.95 -2.78
CA GLN A 126 9.12 -7.53 -3.10
C GLN A 126 8.32 -6.53 -3.93
N VAL A 127 7.64 -7.02 -4.96
CA VAL A 127 6.76 -6.19 -5.79
C VAL A 127 5.39 -6.14 -5.15
N VAL A 128 4.88 -4.94 -4.96
CA VAL A 128 3.51 -4.71 -4.51
C VAL A 128 2.68 -4.29 -5.72
N GLU A 129 1.52 -4.89 -5.92
CA GLU A 129 0.63 -4.55 -7.03
C GLU A 129 -0.77 -4.29 -6.48
N ILE A 130 -1.39 -3.18 -6.89
CA ILE A 130 -2.78 -2.87 -6.58
C ILE A 130 -3.56 -2.97 -7.88
N VAL A 131 -4.30 -4.06 -8.02
CA VAL A 131 -5.17 -4.32 -9.15
C VAL A 131 -6.49 -3.63 -8.90
N MET A 132 -6.81 -2.66 -9.75
CA MET A 132 -8.08 -1.91 -9.75
C MET A 132 -8.82 -2.09 -11.07
N TRP A 133 -8.10 -2.47 -12.12
CA TRP A 133 -8.61 -2.65 -13.47
C TRP A 133 -8.27 -4.03 -13.99
N HIS A 134 -9.19 -4.59 -14.77
CA HIS A 134 -8.95 -5.80 -15.56
C HIS A 134 -9.28 -5.54 -17.03
N GLN A 135 -8.55 -6.21 -17.92
CA GLN A 135 -8.78 -6.15 -19.36
C GLN A 135 -9.52 -7.41 -19.80
N LEU A 136 -10.62 -7.23 -20.53
CA LEU A 136 -11.34 -8.31 -21.19
C LEU A 136 -11.03 -8.27 -22.68
N LEU A 137 -10.46 -9.36 -23.19
CA LEU A 137 -10.16 -9.57 -24.62
C LEU A 137 -9.32 -8.45 -25.25
N ASP A 138 -8.44 -7.80 -24.48
CA ASP A 138 -7.62 -6.62 -24.86
C ASP A 138 -8.41 -5.41 -25.41
N LEU A 139 -9.75 -5.44 -25.35
CA LEU A 139 -10.62 -4.44 -25.96
C LEU A 139 -11.32 -3.55 -24.94
N THR A 140 -11.59 -4.07 -23.74
CA THR A 140 -12.34 -3.33 -22.72
C THR A 140 -11.62 -3.37 -21.37
N LYS A 141 -11.25 -2.20 -20.87
CA LYS A 141 -10.76 -2.01 -19.51
C LYS A 141 -11.95 -1.76 -18.59
N ARG A 142 -12.09 -2.54 -17.53
CA ARG A 142 -13.18 -2.41 -16.55
C ARG A 142 -12.63 -2.30 -15.15
N HIS A 143 -13.22 -1.41 -14.37
CA HIS A 143 -12.93 -1.32 -12.95
C HIS A 143 -13.35 -2.61 -12.25
N MET A 144 -12.54 -3.08 -11.31
CA MET A 144 -12.90 -4.22 -10.49
C MET A 144 -13.95 -3.79 -9.45
N PRO A 145 -14.90 -4.67 -9.10
CA PRO A 145 -15.86 -4.35 -8.05
C PRO A 145 -15.22 -4.14 -6.66
N ALA A 146 -14.02 -4.69 -6.47
CA ALA A 146 -13.22 -4.49 -5.28
C ALA A 146 -11.74 -4.56 -5.66
N SER A 147 -10.95 -3.59 -5.20
CA SER A 147 -9.52 -3.52 -5.48
C SER A 147 -8.76 -4.62 -4.74
N LEU A 148 -7.73 -5.17 -5.38
CA LEU A 148 -6.92 -6.28 -4.86
C LEU A 148 -5.46 -5.84 -4.71
N ALA A 149 -4.93 -5.88 -3.49
CA ALA A 149 -3.51 -5.71 -3.25
C ALA A 149 -2.81 -7.07 -3.22
N LEU A 150 -1.67 -7.16 -3.90
CA LEU A 150 -0.83 -8.34 -4.02
C LEU A 150 0.58 -8.01 -3.59
N ILE A 151 1.23 -8.93 -2.88
CA ILE A 151 2.67 -8.90 -2.65
C ILE A 151 3.26 -10.09 -3.38
N ARG A 152 4.17 -9.81 -4.30
CA ARG A 152 4.90 -10.81 -5.07
C ARG A 152 6.35 -10.84 -4.58
N SER A 153 6.82 -12.03 -4.23
CA SER A 153 8.22 -12.28 -3.93
C SER A 153 8.90 -12.78 -5.20
N ASP A 154 10.05 -12.20 -5.55
CA ASP A 154 10.94 -12.85 -6.51
C ASP A 154 11.32 -14.22 -5.96
N ALA A 155 11.28 -15.22 -6.85
CA ALA A 155 11.47 -16.61 -6.46
C ALA A 155 12.79 -16.77 -5.70
N LEU A 156 12.75 -17.57 -4.62
CA LEU A 156 13.95 -18.01 -3.90
C LEU A 156 15.03 -18.39 -4.91
N PRO A 157 16.30 -17.98 -4.71
CA PRO A 157 17.39 -18.12 -5.69
C PRO A 157 17.79 -19.57 -6.04
N GLN A 158 16.97 -20.56 -5.72
CA GLN A 158 17.23 -21.99 -5.94
C GLN A 158 16.21 -22.70 -6.84
N SER A 159 15.26 -22.01 -7.49
CA SER A 159 14.43 -22.65 -8.54
C SER A 159 15.18 -22.68 -9.87
N PRO A 160 15.63 -23.86 -10.35
CA PRO A 160 16.36 -23.99 -11.61
C PRO A 160 15.34 -24.01 -12.75
N GLY A 161 14.90 -22.81 -13.15
CA GLY A 161 13.95 -22.59 -14.22
C GLY A 161 13.32 -21.22 -14.06
N GLY A 162 13.67 -20.29 -14.95
CA GLY A 162 13.25 -18.88 -14.99
C GLY A 162 12.23 -18.47 -13.93
N GLY A 163 12.72 -17.77 -12.90
CA GLY A 163 11.97 -17.48 -11.67
C GLY A 163 10.59 -16.91 -11.94
N SER A 164 9.55 -17.74 -11.80
CA SER A 164 8.18 -17.25 -11.77
C SER A 164 7.99 -16.46 -10.49
N SER A 165 7.66 -15.18 -10.61
CA SER A 165 7.22 -14.36 -9.48
C SER A 165 6.02 -15.04 -8.81
N HIS A 166 6.15 -15.39 -7.53
CA HIS A 166 5.10 -16.05 -6.77
C HIS A 166 4.37 -15.02 -5.91
N THR A 167 3.03 -15.11 -5.88
CA THR A 167 2.23 -14.29 -4.96
C THR A 167 2.44 -14.83 -3.53
N ALA A 168 3.04 -14.01 -2.68
CA ALA A 168 3.28 -14.32 -1.28
C ALA A 168 2.07 -13.97 -0.41
N ALA A 169 1.36 -12.90 -0.75
CA ALA A 169 0.19 -12.45 -0.01
C ALA A 169 -0.79 -11.68 -0.91
N ALA A 170 -2.05 -11.67 -0.53
CA ALA A 170 -3.11 -10.95 -1.22
C ALA A 170 -4.18 -10.44 -0.22
N LEU A 171 -4.77 -9.27 -0.50
CA LEU A 171 -5.86 -8.68 0.28
C LEU A 171 -6.87 -8.00 -0.65
N ILE A 172 -8.15 -8.35 -0.51
CA ILE A 172 -9.23 -7.55 -1.09
C ILE A 172 -9.38 -6.31 -0.21
N LEU A 173 -9.14 -5.13 -0.77
CA LEU A 173 -9.13 -3.88 0.00
C LEU A 173 -10.52 -3.59 0.59
N ASP A 174 -11.62 -3.91 -0.07
CA ASP A 174 -12.95 -3.70 0.54
C ASP A 174 -13.34 -4.74 1.60
N SER A 175 -12.64 -5.88 1.63
CA SER A 175 -12.97 -7.04 2.46
C SER A 175 -11.70 -7.62 3.09
N PRO A 176 -11.07 -6.91 4.04
CA PRO A 176 -9.77 -7.30 4.58
C PRO A 176 -9.78 -8.64 5.34
N GLU A 177 -10.95 -9.14 5.73
CA GLU A 177 -11.15 -10.49 6.27
C GLU A 177 -10.88 -11.60 5.24
N ARG A 178 -10.82 -11.24 3.95
CA ARG A 178 -10.47 -12.13 2.83
C ARG A 178 -9.00 -12.00 2.44
N ALA A 179 -8.13 -11.84 3.43
CA ALA A 179 -6.70 -11.93 3.24
C ALA A 179 -6.27 -13.37 2.92
N TRP A 180 -5.29 -13.52 2.05
CA TRP A 180 -4.62 -14.78 1.79
C TRP A 180 -3.11 -14.59 1.96
N LEU A 181 -2.47 -15.53 2.66
CA LEU A 181 -1.03 -15.58 2.89
C LEU A 181 -0.53 -16.94 2.44
N ALA A 182 0.58 -16.96 1.70
CA ALA A 182 1.25 -18.19 1.29
C ALA A 182 1.64 -19.02 2.53
N ARG A 183 1.62 -20.35 2.40
CA ARG A 183 1.83 -21.26 3.54
C ARG A 183 3.29 -21.27 4.00
N GLU A 184 4.18 -21.00 3.06
CA GLU A 184 5.63 -21.07 3.18
C GLU A 184 6.22 -19.86 3.93
N LEU A 185 5.43 -18.79 4.11
CA LEU A 185 5.86 -17.63 4.87
C LEU A 185 6.04 -17.97 6.35
N ASP A 186 7.19 -17.58 6.90
CA ASP A 186 7.43 -17.61 8.33
C ASP A 186 6.61 -16.54 9.07
N VAL A 187 6.70 -16.53 10.40
CA VAL A 187 5.92 -15.63 11.27
C VAL A 187 6.21 -14.15 10.97
N ASP A 188 7.47 -13.81 10.76
CA ASP A 188 7.88 -12.43 10.52
C ASP A 188 7.45 -11.96 9.13
N GLN A 189 7.60 -12.82 8.11
CA GLN A 189 7.13 -12.57 6.75
C GLN A 189 5.61 -12.41 6.69
N ARG A 190 4.85 -13.22 7.44
CA ARG A 190 3.39 -13.06 7.56
C ARG A 190 3.03 -11.73 8.21
N GLY A 191 3.72 -11.36 9.28
CA GLY A 191 3.54 -10.08 9.96
C GLY A 191 3.82 -8.89 9.04
N LEU A 192 4.95 -8.95 8.31
CA LEU A 192 5.37 -7.96 7.32
C LEU A 192 4.33 -7.82 6.19
N ALA A 193 3.91 -8.94 5.60
CA ALA A 193 2.92 -8.94 4.53
C ALA A 193 1.60 -8.32 5.00
N MET A 194 1.13 -8.68 6.20
CA MET A 194 -0.11 -8.14 6.76
C MET A 194 -0.01 -6.65 7.11
N VAL A 195 1.09 -6.19 7.72
CA VAL A 195 1.24 -4.76 8.03
C VAL A 195 1.35 -3.92 6.76
N ALA A 196 1.99 -4.43 5.70
CA ALA A 196 2.04 -3.77 4.39
C ALA A 196 0.65 -3.70 3.73
N LEU A 197 -0.07 -4.83 3.63
CA LEU A 197 -1.40 -4.87 3.02
C LEU A 197 -2.42 -4.02 3.80
N LEU A 198 -2.35 -4.02 5.13
CA LEU A 198 -3.21 -3.17 5.97
C LEU A 198 -2.86 -1.69 5.84
N SER A 199 -1.59 -1.36 5.55
CA SER A 199 -1.21 0.02 5.28
C SER A 199 -1.90 0.56 4.02
N LEU A 200 -2.04 -0.28 2.98
CA LEU A 200 -2.80 0.07 1.77
C LEU A 200 -4.30 0.21 2.06
N ARG A 201 -4.85 -0.74 2.82
CA ARG A 201 -6.28 -0.80 3.17
C ARG A 201 -6.77 0.42 3.94
N LEU A 202 -5.97 0.90 4.89
CA LEU A 202 -6.41 1.89 5.87
C LEU A 202 -6.28 3.33 5.35
N LEU A 203 -5.60 3.52 4.21
CA LEU A 203 -5.48 4.81 3.55
C LEU A 203 -6.59 5.01 2.52
N PRO A 204 -7.42 6.06 2.65
CA PRO A 204 -8.47 6.37 1.69
C PRO A 204 -7.91 7.06 0.44
N LEU A 205 -7.14 6.34 -0.38
CA LEU A 205 -6.49 6.90 -1.58
C LEU A 205 -7.36 6.84 -2.84
N GLY A 206 -8.66 6.54 -2.70
CA GLY A 206 -9.55 6.36 -3.84
C GLY A 206 -9.46 4.98 -4.48
N PHE A 207 -9.02 3.96 -3.72
CA PHE A 207 -9.09 2.56 -4.15
C PHE A 207 -10.53 2.00 -4.14
N ASP A 208 -11.41 2.68 -3.42
CA ASP A 208 -12.80 2.32 -3.21
C ASP A 208 -13.62 3.03 -4.31
N SER A 209 -14.39 2.28 -5.10
CA SER A 209 -15.26 2.81 -6.17
C SER A 209 -16.68 3.15 -5.70
#